data_AF-A0A5M9MLW3-F1
#
_entry.id   AF-A0A5M9MLW3-F1
#
_cell.length_a   1.000
_cell.length_b   1.000
_cell.length_c   1.000
_cell.angle_alpha   90.00
_cell.angle_beta   90.00
_cell.angle_gamma   90.00
#
_symmetry.space_group_name_H-M   'P 1'
#
loop_
_entity.id
_entity.type
_entity.pdbx_description
1 polymer ?
#
loop_
_entity_poly.entity_id
_entity_poly.type
_entity_poly.pdbx_seq_one_letter_code
_entity_poly.pdbx_strand_id
1 'polypeptide(L)'
;MPDGYTVKGKVWKLLRALYGGDIKIVIDRGGTFTDIWASLPGQLDIILKLLSVDPSNYQDAPPEGIRRILSHFYSKELPCGSLLPKRDIEFIRMDTTVPTNAFLERKGTKHAFLVTKGFQDLLKIGYQSRLRLFDLNIVKPDVLYSEMHEIETRITIEGFDKDLDGLFDSKEEIPGFLLRGTRG
;
A
#
# COMPACT_ATOMS: atom_id res chain seq x y z
N MET A 1 11.00 14.56 45.10
CA MET A 1 10.87 13.18 44.58
C MET A 1 11.65 13.13 43.28
N PRO A 2 12.59 12.19 43.06
CA PRO A 2 13.31 12.11 41.79
C PRO A 2 12.41 11.50 40.70
N ASP A 3 12.33 12.17 39.55
CA ASP A 3 11.48 11.80 38.42
C ASP A 3 11.83 10.42 37.83
N GLY A 4 10.82 9.53 37.81
CA GLY A 4 10.89 8.16 37.27
C GLY A 4 11.04 8.06 35.74
N TYR A 5 11.30 9.16 35.04
CA TYR A 5 11.39 9.20 33.57
C TYR A 5 12.78 8.88 33.02
N THR A 6 13.85 8.94 33.83
CA THR A 6 15.24 8.71 33.38
C THR A 6 15.58 7.22 33.24
N VAL A 7 14.88 6.34 33.94
CA VAL A 7 15.16 4.88 33.94
C VAL A 7 14.65 4.21 32.67
N LYS A 8 13.49 4.62 32.14
CA LYS A 8 12.94 4.05 30.90
C LYS A 8 13.88 4.26 29.71
N GLY A 9 14.41 5.47 29.52
CA GLY A 9 15.32 5.76 28.40
C GLY A 9 16.59 4.89 28.40
N LYS A 10 17.18 4.63 29.58
CA LYS A 10 18.35 3.75 29.72
C LYS A 10 18.02 2.30 29.44
N VAL A 11 16.89 1.79 29.95
CA VAL A 11 16.45 0.40 29.72
C VAL A 11 16.15 0.17 28.25
N TRP A 12 15.47 1.10 27.57
CA TRP A 12 15.23 1.00 26.12
C TRP A 12 16.53 1.09 25.31
N LYS A 13 17.50 1.91 25.71
CA LYS A 13 18.82 1.99 25.06
C LYS A 13 19.63 0.71 25.26
N LEU A 14 19.59 0.11 26.45
CA LEU A 14 20.20 -1.18 26.77
C LEU A 14 19.51 -2.33 26.03
N LEU A 15 18.18 -2.37 25.98
CA LEU A 15 17.43 -3.37 25.23
C LEU A 15 17.65 -3.25 23.72
N ARG A 16 17.82 -2.03 23.17
CA ARG A 16 18.22 -1.85 21.76
C ARG A 16 19.64 -2.34 21.51
N ALA A 17 20.58 -2.06 22.41
CA ALA A 17 21.93 -2.59 22.33
C ALA A 17 22.01 -4.12 22.53
N LEU A 18 21.01 -4.73 23.19
CA LEU A 18 20.97 -6.17 23.47
C LEU A 18 20.10 -6.98 22.48
N TYR A 19 19.12 -6.36 21.82
CA TYR A 19 18.10 -7.03 20.99
C TYR A 19 17.67 -6.27 19.73
N GLY A 20 18.14 -5.04 19.54
CA GLY A 20 17.85 -4.24 18.35
C GLY A 20 18.97 -4.41 17.32
N GLY A 21 18.60 -4.71 16.08
CA GLY A 21 19.53 -4.49 14.99
C GLY A 21 19.90 -3.01 14.89
N ASP A 22 21.12 -2.74 14.43
CA ASP A 22 21.62 -1.37 14.21
C ASP A 22 21.62 -1.00 12.71
N ILE A 23 21.31 -1.96 11.84
CA ILE A 23 21.30 -1.75 10.39
C ILE A 23 19.92 -1.24 9.96
N LYS A 24 19.92 -0.07 9.32
CA LYS A 24 18.72 0.55 8.75
C LYS A 24 18.80 0.47 7.24
N ILE A 25 17.76 -0.01 6.59
CA ILE A 25 17.72 -0.16 5.13
C ILE A 25 16.48 0.53 4.58
N VAL A 26 16.67 1.38 3.58
CA VAL A 26 15.59 2.00 2.79
C VAL A 26 15.79 1.61 1.34
N ILE A 27 14.73 1.15 0.69
CA ILE A 27 14.73 0.64 -0.67
C ILE A 27 13.64 1.36 -1.45
N ASP A 28 13.99 1.93 -2.60
CA ASP A 28 13.03 2.41 -3.60
C ASP A 28 13.15 1.57 -4.87
N ARG A 29 12.17 0.69 -5.09
CA ARG A 29 12.10 -0.13 -6.29
C ARG A 29 11.39 0.63 -7.41
N GLY A 30 12.18 1.17 -8.33
CA GLY A 30 11.76 1.74 -9.61
C GLY A 30 11.48 0.69 -10.70
N GLY A 31 11.08 1.17 -11.88
CA GLY A 31 10.89 0.31 -13.07
C GLY A 31 12.21 -0.24 -13.63
N THR A 32 13.23 0.61 -13.78
CA THR A 32 14.54 0.22 -14.35
C THR A 32 15.57 -0.07 -13.28
N PHE A 33 15.61 0.75 -12.22
CA PHE A 33 16.58 0.64 -11.14
C PHE A 33 15.92 0.56 -9.79
N THR A 34 16.59 -0.12 -8.86
CA THR A 34 16.26 -0.13 -7.44
C THR A 34 17.38 0.60 -6.71
N ASP A 35 17.01 1.70 -6.05
CA ASP A 35 17.91 2.53 -5.26
C ASP A 35 17.82 2.08 -3.80
N ILE A 36 18.97 1.89 -3.16
CA ILE A 36 19.05 1.40 -1.78
C ILE A 36 19.99 2.30 -1.00
N TRP A 37 19.53 2.71 0.18
CA TRP A 37 20.34 3.38 1.18
C TRP A 37 20.39 2.51 2.43
N ALA A 38 21.56 2.40 3.04
CA ALA A 38 21.73 1.74 4.31
C ALA A 38 22.66 2.48 5.25
N SER A 39 22.29 2.50 6.53
CA SER A 39 23.10 3.03 7.61
C SER A 39 23.53 1.90 8.53
N LEU A 40 24.84 1.79 8.73
CA LEU A 40 25.49 0.78 9.55
C LEU A 40 26.17 1.49 10.73
N PRO A 41 26.20 0.88 11.94
CA PRO A 41 26.79 1.51 13.11
C PRO A 41 28.28 1.79 12.92
N GLY A 42 28.67 3.05 13.11
CA GLY A 42 30.08 3.48 13.07
C GLY A 42 30.72 3.47 11.67
N GLN A 43 29.92 3.31 10.61
CA GLN A 43 30.38 3.32 9.22
C GLN A 43 29.73 4.46 8.44
N LEU A 44 30.29 4.77 7.28
CA LEU A 44 29.62 5.65 6.32
C LEU A 44 28.39 4.96 5.75
N ASP A 45 27.40 5.76 5.37
CA ASP A 45 26.22 5.26 4.69
C ASP A 45 26.59 4.57 3.37
N ILE A 46 25.89 3.47 3.08
CA ILE A 46 26.04 2.70 1.85
C ILE A 46 24.90 3.07 0.91
N ILE A 47 25.25 3.41 -0.33
CA ILE A 47 24.30 3.66 -1.40
C ILE A 47 24.54 2.62 -2.50
N LEU A 48 23.50 1.88 -2.87
CA LEU A 48 23.54 0.90 -3.95
C LEU A 48 22.49 1.25 -5.00
N LYS A 49 22.82 1.00 -6.26
CA LYS A 49 21.89 1.06 -7.39
C LYS A 49 21.96 -0.26 -8.14
N LEU A 50 20.85 -0.99 -8.16
CA LEU A 50 20.72 -2.28 -8.85
C LEU A 50 19.75 -2.13 -10.02
N LEU A 51 19.89 -2.98 -11.05
CA LEU A 51 18.83 -3.14 -12.04
C LEU A 51 17.62 -3.77 -11.34
N SER A 52 16.42 -3.23 -11.56
CA SER A 52 15.19 -3.79 -10.95
C SER A 52 14.88 -5.20 -11.47
N VAL A 53 15.34 -5.51 -12.69
CA VAL A 53 15.18 -6.82 -13.34
C VAL A 53 16.52 -7.23 -13.94
N ASP A 54 17.15 -8.25 -13.34
CA ASP A 54 18.39 -8.86 -13.83
C ASP A 54 18.45 -10.34 -13.43
N PRO A 55 17.63 -11.19 -14.07
CA PRO A 55 17.48 -12.59 -13.69
C PRO A 55 18.76 -13.42 -13.89
N SER A 56 19.75 -12.88 -14.61
CA SER A 56 21.04 -13.54 -14.82
C SER A 56 21.92 -13.53 -13.57
N ASN A 57 21.73 -12.54 -12.68
CA ASN A 57 22.57 -12.34 -11.50
C ASN A 57 21.80 -12.54 -10.17
N TYR A 58 20.51 -12.21 -10.13
CA TYR A 58 19.67 -12.34 -8.93
C TYR A 58 18.19 -12.43 -9.26
N GLN A 59 17.40 -13.04 -8.37
CA GLN A 59 15.96 -13.20 -8.57
C GLN A 59 15.21 -11.86 -8.47
N ASP A 60 15.59 -11.02 -7.52
CA ASP A 60 15.00 -9.69 -7.34
C ASP A 60 15.96 -8.72 -6.65
N ALA A 61 15.83 -7.43 -6.97
CA ALA A 61 16.76 -6.39 -6.54
C ALA A 61 16.68 -6.05 -5.03
N PRO A 62 15.51 -5.96 -4.36
CA PRO A 62 15.45 -5.66 -2.93
C PRO A 62 16.14 -6.71 -2.05
N PRO A 63 15.87 -8.03 -2.19
CA PRO A 63 16.61 -9.05 -1.44
C PRO A 63 18.10 -9.06 -1.76
N GLU A 64 18.48 -8.83 -3.02
CA GLU A 64 19.88 -8.73 -3.43
C GLU A 64 20.60 -7.54 -2.77
N GLY A 65 19.93 -6.38 -2.71
CA GLY A 65 20.42 -5.19 -2.02
C GLY A 65 20.72 -5.46 -0.55
N ILE A 66 19.76 -6.07 0.15
CA ILE A 66 19.90 -6.46 1.55
C ILE A 66 21.06 -7.47 1.69
N ARG A 67 21.17 -8.46 0.79
CA ARG A 67 22.26 -9.43 0.80
C ARG A 67 23.63 -8.76 0.68
N ARG A 68 23.80 -7.78 -0.22
CA ARG A 68 25.06 -7.04 -0.38
C ARG A 68 25.41 -6.22 0.87
N ILE A 69 24.42 -5.55 1.47
CA ILE A 69 24.59 -4.78 2.70
C ILE A 69 25.02 -5.70 3.85
N LEU A 70 24.33 -6.82 4.04
CA LEU A 70 24.68 -7.78 5.09
C LEU A 70 26.02 -8.44 4.83
N SER A 71 26.35 -8.74 3.57
CA SER A 71 27.67 -9.30 3.22
C SER A 71 28.80 -8.33 3.57
N HIS A 72 28.58 -7.03 3.36
CA HIS A 72 29.49 -5.98 3.79
C HIS A 72 29.58 -5.90 5.32
N PHE A 73 28.45 -5.85 6.02
CA PHE A 73 28.39 -5.78 7.48
C PHE A 73 29.11 -6.95 8.16
N TYR A 74 28.90 -8.18 7.68
CA TYR A 74 29.56 -9.38 8.22
C TYR A 74 30.97 -9.60 7.68
N SER A 75 31.44 -8.76 6.75
CA SER A 75 32.71 -8.98 6.02
C SER A 75 32.81 -10.40 5.44
N LYS A 76 31.69 -10.94 4.96
CA LYS A 76 31.55 -12.30 4.44
C LYS A 76 30.52 -12.33 3.34
N GLU A 77 30.85 -12.95 2.21
CA GLU A 77 29.90 -13.14 1.14
C GLU A 77 28.76 -14.10 1.55
N LEU A 78 27.53 -13.59 1.51
CA LEU A 78 26.32 -14.39 1.73
C LEU A 78 25.84 -15.00 0.40
N PRO A 79 25.48 -16.29 0.34
CA PRO A 79 25.03 -16.92 -0.91
C PRO A 79 23.73 -16.30 -1.45
N CYS A 80 23.64 -16.15 -2.78
CA CYS A 80 22.39 -15.77 -3.44
C CYS A 80 21.27 -16.79 -3.16
N GLY A 81 20.05 -16.31 -2.96
CA GLY A 81 18.87 -17.16 -2.71
C GLY A 81 18.79 -17.80 -1.33
N SER A 82 19.77 -17.57 -0.45
CA SER A 82 19.73 -18.05 0.94
C SER A 82 18.87 -17.16 1.83
N LEU A 83 18.37 -17.72 2.94
CA LEU A 83 17.67 -16.95 3.96
C LEU A 83 18.64 -15.94 4.60
N LEU A 84 18.29 -14.66 4.55
CA LEU A 84 19.12 -13.60 5.09
C LEU A 84 18.96 -13.48 6.62
N PRO A 85 20.08 -13.31 7.37
CA PRO A 85 20.02 -13.00 8.79
C PRO A 85 19.24 -11.73 9.06
N LYS A 86 18.33 -11.76 10.04
CA LYS A 86 17.46 -10.62 10.40
C LYS A 86 17.85 -9.94 11.71
N ARG A 87 18.67 -10.60 12.53
CA ARG A 87 18.95 -10.20 13.92
C ARG A 87 19.51 -8.78 14.02
N ASP A 88 20.41 -8.44 13.11
CA ASP A 88 21.15 -7.18 13.16
C ASP A 88 20.46 -6.06 12.35
N ILE A 89 19.28 -6.31 11.78
CA ILE A 89 18.46 -5.34 11.06
C ILE A 89 17.48 -4.65 12.01
N GLU A 90 17.55 -3.33 12.11
CA GLU A 90 16.60 -2.52 12.86
C GLU A 90 15.26 -2.41 12.13
N PHE A 91 15.32 -2.00 10.86
CA PHE A 91 14.15 -1.91 9.99
C PHE A 91 14.55 -1.98 8.52
N ILE A 92 13.58 -2.40 7.72
CA ILE A 92 13.60 -2.24 6.27
C ILE A 92 12.37 -1.40 5.92
N ARG A 93 12.57 -0.29 5.23
CA ARG A 93 11.50 0.45 4.57
C ARG A 93 11.60 0.21 3.08
N MET A 94 10.49 -0.17 2.46
CA MET A 94 10.44 -0.41 1.03
C MET A 94 9.33 0.42 0.41
N ASP A 95 9.74 1.27 -0.51
CA ASP A 95 8.88 2.02 -1.41
C ASP A 95 9.01 1.39 -2.81
N THR A 96 7.95 1.46 -3.62
CA THR A 96 7.99 0.95 -4.98
C THR A 96 7.01 1.66 -5.89
N THR A 97 7.42 1.81 -7.15
CA THR A 97 6.58 2.35 -8.23
C THR A 97 5.84 1.27 -9.02
N VAL A 98 6.04 -0.03 -8.71
CA VAL A 98 5.44 -1.14 -9.46
C VAL A 98 3.91 -1.05 -9.52
N PRO A 99 3.17 -0.84 -8.42
CA PRO A 99 1.70 -0.74 -8.47
C PRO A 99 1.23 0.46 -9.31
N THR A 100 1.90 1.60 -9.17
CA THR A 100 1.57 2.83 -9.91
C THR A 100 1.78 2.63 -11.40
N ASN A 101 2.88 2.02 -11.82
CA ASN A 101 3.15 1.73 -13.23
C ASN A 101 2.17 0.69 -13.78
N ALA A 102 1.88 -0.36 -13.02
CA ALA A 102 0.87 -1.34 -13.41
C ALA A 102 -0.51 -0.71 -13.59
N PHE A 103 -0.87 0.26 -12.75
CA PHE A 103 -2.10 1.03 -12.87
C PHE A 103 -2.11 1.92 -14.12
N LEU A 104 -1.06 2.71 -14.33
CA LEU A 104 -0.94 3.61 -15.49
C LEU A 104 -0.90 2.85 -16.82
N GLU A 105 -0.23 1.70 -16.87
CA GLU A 105 -0.12 0.85 -18.05
C GLU A 105 -1.30 -0.11 -18.22
N ARG A 106 -2.31 -0.05 -17.33
CA ARG A 106 -3.46 -0.98 -17.30
C ARG A 106 -3.06 -2.47 -17.27
N LYS A 107 -1.93 -2.80 -16.65
CA LYS A 107 -1.42 -4.17 -16.47
C LYS A 107 -1.94 -4.82 -15.18
N GLY A 108 -3.23 -4.69 -14.91
CA GLY A 108 -3.90 -5.33 -13.79
C GLY A 108 -4.52 -6.68 -14.16
N THR A 109 -4.91 -7.45 -13.14
CA THR A 109 -5.73 -8.66 -13.34
C THR A 109 -7.18 -8.27 -13.64
N LYS A 110 -7.86 -9.06 -14.47
CA LYS A 110 -9.31 -8.93 -14.70
C LYS A 110 -10.07 -9.04 -13.37
N HIS A 111 -10.99 -8.12 -13.16
CA HIS A 111 -11.82 -8.06 -11.95
C HIS A 111 -13.23 -7.62 -12.31
N ALA A 112 -14.20 -8.06 -11.51
CA ALA A 112 -15.59 -7.68 -11.63
C ALA A 112 -15.94 -6.52 -10.68
N PHE A 113 -16.80 -5.61 -11.14
CA PHE A 113 -17.39 -4.56 -10.32
C PHE A 113 -18.80 -4.97 -9.90
N LEU A 114 -18.98 -5.20 -8.61
CA LEU A 114 -20.28 -5.48 -8.02
C LEU A 114 -20.89 -4.18 -7.50
N VAL A 115 -22.08 -3.84 -7.98
CA VAL A 115 -22.73 -2.59 -7.63
C VAL A 115 -24.21 -2.82 -7.33
N THR A 116 -24.78 -1.94 -6.53
CA THR A 116 -26.20 -1.97 -6.20
C THR A 116 -27.05 -1.80 -7.47
N LYS A 117 -28.16 -2.55 -7.61
CA LYS A 117 -29.08 -2.47 -8.75
C LYS A 117 -29.54 -1.03 -9.04
N GLY A 118 -29.43 -0.57 -10.29
CA GLY A 118 -29.69 0.81 -10.70
C GLY A 118 -28.47 1.74 -10.64
N PHE A 119 -27.28 1.23 -10.28
CA PHE A 119 -26.02 1.99 -10.23
C PHE A 119 -24.95 1.43 -11.18
N GLN A 120 -25.32 0.62 -12.18
CA GLN A 120 -24.40 0.09 -13.20
C GLN A 120 -23.41 1.11 -13.80
N ASP A 121 -23.85 2.35 -14.03
CA ASP A 121 -23.06 3.38 -14.70
C ASP A 121 -22.32 4.31 -13.73
N LEU A 122 -22.33 4.03 -12.43
CA LEU A 122 -21.75 4.87 -11.37
C LEU A 122 -20.31 5.32 -11.69
N LEU A 123 -19.42 4.38 -12.03
CA LEU A 123 -18.02 4.68 -12.33
C LEU A 123 -17.81 5.32 -13.71
N LYS A 124 -18.74 5.13 -14.67
CA LYS A 124 -18.68 5.79 -16.00
C LYS A 124 -19.13 7.25 -15.91
N ILE A 125 -20.12 7.52 -15.07
CA ILE A 125 -20.58 8.89 -14.78
C ILE A 125 -19.51 9.62 -13.98
N GLY A 126 -18.96 8.96 -12.95
CA GLY A 126 -17.99 9.54 -12.02
C GLY A 126 -18.58 10.74 -11.28
N TYR A 127 -17.72 11.65 -10.84
CA TYR A 127 -18.12 12.88 -10.14
C TYR A 127 -18.47 14.04 -11.09
N GLN A 128 -18.53 13.78 -12.40
CA GLN A 128 -18.71 14.81 -13.44
C GLN A 128 -17.71 15.99 -13.37
N SER A 129 -16.57 15.80 -12.71
CA SER A 129 -15.54 16.83 -12.59
C SER A 129 -14.96 17.16 -13.97
N ARG A 130 -15.06 18.43 -14.40
CA ARG A 130 -14.48 18.92 -15.65
C ARG A 130 -13.16 19.64 -15.39
N LEU A 131 -12.05 18.89 -15.49
CA LEU A 131 -10.69 19.45 -15.38
C LEU A 131 -10.42 20.56 -16.43
N ARG A 132 -10.97 20.39 -17.64
CA ARG A 132 -10.95 21.40 -18.72
C ARG A 132 -12.38 21.82 -19.03
N LEU A 133 -12.85 22.87 -18.36
CA LEU A 133 -14.25 23.32 -18.40
C LEU A 133 -14.78 23.69 -19.80
N PHE A 134 -13.89 24.12 -20.70
CA PHE A 134 -14.25 24.65 -22.02
C PHE A 134 -13.99 23.68 -23.18
N ASP A 135 -13.51 22.47 -22.91
CA ASP A 135 -13.34 21.46 -23.96
C ASP A 135 -14.71 20.96 -24.44
N LEU A 136 -15.03 21.22 -25.71
CA LEU A 136 -16.25 20.72 -26.35
C LEU A 136 -16.21 19.20 -26.58
N ASN A 137 -15.01 18.63 -26.77
CA ASN A 137 -14.80 17.20 -26.90
C ASN A 137 -14.26 16.60 -25.60
N ILE A 138 -15.16 16.10 -24.75
CA ILE A 138 -14.81 15.54 -23.45
C ILE A 138 -14.42 14.07 -23.61
N VAL A 139 -13.14 13.76 -23.42
CA VAL A 139 -12.63 12.39 -23.34
C VAL A 139 -12.59 11.96 -21.87
N LYS A 140 -13.47 11.04 -21.49
CA LYS A 140 -13.47 10.45 -20.14
C LYS A 140 -12.50 9.25 -20.11
N PRO A 141 -11.78 9.03 -18.98
CA PRO A 141 -11.03 7.79 -18.80
C PRO A 141 -11.98 6.58 -18.81
N ASP A 142 -11.56 5.48 -19.43
CA ASP A 142 -12.29 4.22 -19.37
C ASP A 142 -12.25 3.61 -17.95
N VAL A 143 -13.27 2.80 -17.64
CA VAL A 143 -13.33 2.01 -16.41
C VAL A 143 -12.21 0.96 -16.33
N LEU A 144 -11.94 0.47 -15.12
CA LEU A 144 -10.88 -0.52 -14.85
C LEU A 144 -11.38 -1.96 -14.83
N TYR A 145 -12.66 -2.17 -14.52
CA TYR A 145 -13.24 -3.51 -14.40
C TYR A 145 -13.45 -4.16 -15.78
N SER A 146 -13.45 -5.49 -15.81
CA SER A 146 -13.74 -6.29 -17.01
C SER A 146 -15.20 -6.73 -17.10
N GLU A 147 -15.85 -6.90 -15.94
CA GLU A 147 -17.22 -7.37 -15.82
C GLU A 147 -17.96 -6.52 -14.78
N MET A 148 -19.27 -6.39 -14.92
CA MET A 148 -20.11 -5.66 -13.98
C MET A 148 -21.37 -6.46 -13.68
N HIS A 149 -21.71 -6.56 -12.41
CA HIS A 149 -22.96 -7.19 -11.97
C HIS A 149 -23.68 -6.32 -10.96
N GLU A 150 -24.98 -6.21 -11.19
CA GLU A 150 -25.88 -5.55 -10.26
C GLU A 150 -26.38 -6.53 -9.20
N ILE A 151 -26.36 -6.09 -7.94
CA ILE A 151 -26.86 -6.83 -6.79
C ILE A 151 -28.15 -6.16 -6.30
N GLU A 152 -29.20 -6.96 -6.15
CA GLU A 152 -30.47 -6.52 -5.56
C GLU A 152 -30.30 -6.31 -4.05
N THR A 153 -29.85 -5.10 -3.70
CA THR A 153 -29.67 -4.66 -2.32
C THR A 153 -29.88 -3.15 -2.25
N ARG A 154 -30.11 -2.63 -1.04
CA ARG A 154 -30.11 -1.20 -0.73
C ARG A 154 -29.55 -1.04 0.68
N ILE A 155 -28.67 -0.06 0.86
CA ILE A 155 -28.08 0.29 2.15
C ILE A 155 -28.47 1.73 2.44
N THR A 156 -29.12 1.93 3.57
CA THR A 156 -29.50 3.25 4.10
C THR A 156 -28.67 3.53 5.36
N ILE A 157 -28.45 4.80 5.70
CA ILE A 157 -27.81 5.15 6.97
C ILE A 157 -28.86 4.96 8.07
N GLU A 158 -28.47 4.39 9.22
CA GLU A 158 -29.38 4.27 10.36
C GLU A 158 -29.90 5.67 10.76
N GLY A 159 -31.16 5.95 10.47
CA GLY A 159 -31.80 7.26 10.67
C GLY A 159 -32.14 8.04 9.40
N PHE A 160 -31.72 7.61 8.21
CA PHE A 160 -32.16 8.22 6.95
C PHE A 160 -33.64 7.90 6.65
N ASP A 161 -34.10 6.72 7.09
CA ASP A 161 -35.52 6.33 7.05
C ASP A 161 -36.35 6.97 8.18
N LYS A 162 -35.71 7.69 9.12
CA LYS A 162 -36.42 8.50 10.11
C LYS A 162 -36.61 9.88 9.52
N ASP A 163 -37.65 10.01 8.71
CA ASP A 163 -38.20 11.28 8.30
C ASP A 163 -38.81 12.01 9.52
N LEU A 164 -37.95 12.59 10.36
CA LEU A 164 -38.34 13.27 11.61
C LEU A 164 -39.36 14.41 11.37
N ASP A 165 -39.38 14.96 10.15
CA ASP A 165 -40.20 16.10 9.74
C ASP A 165 -41.29 15.75 8.70
N GLY A 166 -41.41 14.50 8.26
CA GLY A 166 -42.44 14.06 7.29
C GLY A 166 -42.26 14.58 5.85
N LEU A 167 -41.04 14.96 5.46
CA LEU A 167 -40.72 15.55 4.16
C LEU A 167 -40.42 14.52 3.05
N PHE A 168 -40.12 13.27 3.40
CA PHE A 168 -39.64 12.20 2.51
C PHE A 168 -40.35 10.85 2.73
N ASP A 169 -41.58 10.86 3.23
CA ASP A 169 -42.40 9.67 3.46
C ASP A 169 -42.58 8.86 2.15
N SER A 170 -41.82 7.78 1.99
CA SER A 170 -41.94 6.90 0.83
C SER A 170 -43.12 5.95 1.06
N LYS A 171 -44.20 6.13 0.29
CA LYS A 171 -45.42 5.29 0.37
C LYS A 171 -45.21 3.82 -0.02
N GLU A 172 -44.06 3.49 -0.60
CA GLU A 172 -43.69 2.12 -0.97
C GLU A 172 -42.51 1.67 -0.11
N GLU A 173 -42.75 0.70 0.77
CA GLU A 173 -41.66 -0.03 1.43
C GLU A 173 -40.89 -0.84 0.38
N ILE A 174 -39.56 -0.73 0.40
CA ILE A 174 -38.70 -1.59 -0.42
C ILE A 174 -38.74 -2.99 0.21
N PRO A 175 -39.22 -4.03 -0.50
CA PRO A 175 -39.27 -5.39 0.04
C PRO A 175 -37.86 -5.87 0.41
N GLY A 176 -37.65 -6.33 1.65
CA GLY A 176 -36.36 -6.86 2.10
C GLY A 176 -36.24 -7.06 3.61
N PHE A 177 -35.11 -7.65 4.04
CA PHE A 177 -34.76 -7.75 5.46
C PHE A 177 -33.75 -6.65 5.82
N LEU A 178 -34.05 -5.88 6.87
CA LEU A 178 -33.07 -4.94 7.43
C LEU A 178 -31.99 -5.74 8.18
N LEU A 179 -30.84 -5.94 7.53
CA LEU A 179 -29.66 -6.53 8.16
C LEU A 179 -28.77 -5.42 8.67
N ARG A 180 -28.56 -5.35 10.00
CA ARG A 180 -27.54 -4.48 10.59
C ARG A 180 -26.16 -4.99 10.17
N GLY A 181 -25.51 -4.26 9.26
CA GLY A 181 -24.11 -4.48 8.88
C GLY A 181 -23.17 -3.55 9.64
N THR A 182 -21.97 -4.03 9.98
CA THR A 182 -20.87 -3.20 10.45
C THR A 182 -20.00 -2.77 9.27
N ARG A 183 -19.49 -1.54 9.26
CA ARG A 183 -18.43 -1.14 8.32
C ARG A 183 -17.13 -1.83 8.77
N GLY A 184 -16.46 -2.52 7.84
CA GLY A 184 -15.11 -3.06 8.04
C GLY A 184 -14.04 -2.00 7.85
#